data_AF-A0A930AI53-F1
#
_entry.id   AF-A0A930AI53-F1
#
_cell.length_a   1.000
_cell.length_b   1.000
_cell.length_c   1.000
_cell.angle_alpha   90.00
_cell.angle_beta   90.00
_cell.angle_gamma   90.00
#
_symmetry.space_group_name_H-M   'P 1'
#
loop_
_entity.id
_entity.type
_entity.pdbx_description
1 polymer ?
#
loop_
_entity_poly.entity_id
_entity_poly.type
_entity_poly.pdbx_seq_one_letter_code
_entity_poly.pdbx_strand_id
1 'polypeptide(L)'
;MNEELRVLPHDLVAEQSVLGAVFISPDSIITLADVLTPDDFYKPANKIVFKTMLSLLEKGEPIDATTMVSALTNQGDISNIGGINYVVELVNSTPTSKNVEHYAKLVKEKANLRKVIAELSESLSSAYQGDISINEIIEKTEKSILDISNQNVGNGFRNVADIIDTHMQIVEKRSETDGVVTGLSTGFVGLDKITTGLHEDNLIILAARPAMGKTALALN
;
A
#
# COMPACT_ATOMS: atom_id res chain seq x y z
N MET A 1 3.61 -2.16 43.15
CA MET A 1 4.35 -1.86 41.91
C MET A 1 3.35 -1.13 41.03
N ASN A 2 3.50 0.19 40.90
CA ASN A 2 2.49 1.04 40.26
C ASN A 2 2.30 0.61 38.80
N GLU A 3 1.14 0.03 38.49
CA GLU A 3 0.63 -0.06 37.12
C GLU A 3 0.27 1.37 36.68
N GLU A 4 1.26 2.14 36.24
CA GLU A 4 0.97 3.20 35.27
C GLU A 4 0.26 2.51 34.10
N LEU A 5 -0.94 2.97 33.77
CA LEU A 5 -1.67 2.61 32.55
C LEU A 5 -0.70 2.70 31.37
N ARG A 6 -0.15 1.55 30.93
CA ARG A 6 0.76 1.48 29.79
C ARG A 6 -0.06 1.75 28.54
N VAL A 7 -0.09 3.00 28.13
CA VAL A 7 -0.70 3.37 26.85
C VAL A 7 0.20 2.83 25.74
N LEU A 8 -0.41 2.19 24.76
CA LEU A 8 0.32 1.68 23.60
C LEU A 8 0.99 2.83 22.84
N PRO A 9 2.19 2.62 22.26
CA PRO A 9 2.88 3.64 21.48
C PRO A 9 2.01 4.19 20.34
N HIS A 10 1.88 5.51 20.27
CA HIS A 10 1.08 6.20 19.27
C HIS A 10 1.59 7.63 19.07
N ASP A 11 1.19 8.24 17.95
CA ASP A 11 1.41 9.66 17.67
C ASP A 11 0.19 10.20 16.93
N LEU A 12 -0.76 10.76 17.68
CA LEU A 12 -2.01 11.26 17.11
C LEU A 12 -1.79 12.46 16.20
N VAL A 13 -0.76 13.27 16.45
CA VAL A 13 -0.45 14.45 15.65
C VAL A 13 0.09 14.01 14.29
N ALA A 14 0.99 13.02 14.26
CA ALA A 14 1.47 12.43 13.02
C ALA A 14 0.32 11.78 12.23
N GLU A 15 -0.56 11.01 12.89
CA GLU A 15 -1.72 10.40 12.22
C GLU A 15 -2.64 11.44 11.59
N GLN A 16 -3.00 12.49 12.33
CA GLN A 16 -3.84 13.57 11.82
C GLN A 16 -3.15 14.33 10.69
N SER A 17 -1.83 14.51 10.76
CA SER A 17 -1.05 15.21 9.73
C SER A 17 -0.97 14.41 8.43
N VAL A 18 -0.85 13.08 8.51
CA VAL A 18 -0.90 12.18 7.35
C VAL A 18 -2.26 12.31 6.64
N LEU A 19 -3.36 12.19 7.40
CA LEU A 19 -4.71 12.28 6.81
C LEU A 19 -5.01 13.69 6.28
N GLY A 20 -4.58 14.73 7.00
CA GLY A 20 -4.74 16.12 6.58
C GLY A 20 -3.98 16.44 5.29
N ALA A 21 -2.76 15.91 5.14
CA ALA A 21 -1.96 16.10 3.93
C ALA A 21 -2.63 15.55 2.66
N VAL A 22 -3.40 14.46 2.76
CA VAL A 22 -4.16 13.90 1.63
C VAL A 22 -5.21 14.89 1.12
N PHE A 23 -5.88 15.63 2.00
CA PHE A 23 -6.84 16.66 1.58
C PHE A 23 -6.19 17.84 0.86
N ILE A 24 -4.93 18.15 1.15
CA ILE A 24 -4.17 19.21 0.47
C ILE A 24 -3.64 18.73 -0.88
N SER A 25 -3.15 17.50 -0.91
CA SER A 25 -2.52 16.90 -2.09
C SER A 25 -3.01 15.46 -2.23
N PRO A 26 -4.16 15.25 -2.91
CA PRO A 26 -4.77 13.93 -3.02
C PRO A 26 -3.82 12.85 -3.53
N ASP A 27 -2.92 13.18 -4.46
CA ASP A 27 -1.91 12.25 -5.01
C ASP A 27 -0.98 11.62 -3.95
N SER A 28 -0.82 12.27 -2.79
CA SER A 28 -0.02 11.71 -1.69
C SER A 28 -0.61 10.42 -1.12
N ILE A 29 -1.89 10.12 -1.36
CA ILE A 29 -2.49 8.86 -0.93
C ILE A 29 -1.80 7.65 -1.56
N ILE A 30 -1.25 7.78 -2.78
CA ILE A 30 -0.58 6.69 -3.49
C ILE A 30 0.69 6.29 -2.73
N THR A 31 1.54 7.26 -2.42
CA THR A 31 2.77 7.01 -1.66
C THR A 31 2.48 6.58 -0.22
N LEU A 32 1.39 7.06 0.38
CA LEU A 32 0.95 6.63 1.69
C LEU A 32 0.44 5.19 1.71
N ALA A 33 -0.27 4.75 0.66
CA ALA A 33 -0.77 3.38 0.53
C ALA A 33 0.37 2.35 0.45
N ASP A 34 1.53 2.74 -0.09
CA ASP A 34 2.73 1.88 -0.14
C ASP A 34 3.36 1.68 1.26
N VAL A 35 3.15 2.61 2.19
CA VAL A 35 3.83 2.63 3.50
C VAL A 35 2.91 2.20 4.64
N LEU A 36 1.65 2.64 4.60
CA LEU A 36 0.69 2.51 5.68
C LEU A 36 -0.50 1.65 5.28
N THR A 37 -0.95 0.84 6.23
CA THR A 37 -2.26 0.19 6.18
C THR A 37 -3.21 0.85 7.20
N PRO A 38 -4.54 0.69 7.05
CA PRO A 38 -5.49 1.20 8.05
C PRO A 38 -5.18 0.76 9.49
N ASP A 39 -4.61 -0.43 9.67
CA ASP A 39 -4.27 -0.96 11.00
C ASP A 39 -3.04 -0.32 11.64
N ASP A 40 -2.25 0.41 10.87
CA ASP A 40 -1.10 1.16 11.38
C ASP A 40 -1.53 2.43 12.16
N PHE A 41 -2.79 2.85 12.08
CA PHE A 41 -3.33 3.94 12.88
C PHE A 41 -3.78 3.45 14.27
N TYR A 42 -3.41 4.18 15.33
CA TYR A 42 -3.84 3.87 16.69
C TYR A 42 -5.30 4.25 16.92
N LYS A 43 -5.72 5.43 16.45
CA LYS A 43 -7.09 5.92 16.68
C LYS A 43 -8.07 5.23 15.74
N PRO A 44 -9.14 4.56 16.23
CA PRO A 44 -10.12 3.90 15.38
C PRO A 44 -10.73 4.81 14.31
N ALA A 45 -11.00 6.06 14.65
CA ALA A 45 -11.48 7.07 13.71
C ALA A 45 -10.53 7.27 12.52
N ASN A 46 -9.21 7.30 12.77
CA ASN A 46 -8.20 7.46 11.73
C ASN A 46 -8.10 6.22 10.84
N LYS A 47 -8.27 5.02 11.40
CA LYS A 47 -8.36 3.77 10.63
C LYS A 47 -9.48 3.84 9.59
N ILE A 48 -10.67 4.24 10.05
CA ILE A 48 -11.86 4.36 9.20
C ILE A 48 -11.61 5.40 8.10
N VAL A 49 -11.12 6.59 8.46
CA VAL A 49 -10.84 7.66 7.49
C VAL A 49 -9.85 7.20 6.43
N PHE A 50 -8.71 6.60 6.82
CA PHE A 50 -7.72 6.12 5.85
C PHE A 50 -8.28 5.02 4.94
N LYS A 51 -9.04 4.07 5.51
CA LYS A 51 -9.72 3.03 4.74
C LYS A 51 -10.70 3.61 3.71
N THR A 52 -11.47 4.63 4.09
CA THR A 52 -12.39 5.30 3.17
C THR A 52 -11.62 6.06 2.07
N MET A 53 -10.51 6.72 2.39
CA MET A 53 -9.63 7.36 1.40
C MET A 53 -9.11 6.35 0.36
N LEU A 54 -8.64 5.19 0.80
CA LEU A 54 -8.22 4.11 -0.10
C LEU A 54 -9.38 3.62 -0.99
N SER A 55 -10.58 3.47 -0.43
CA SER A 55 -11.75 3.05 -1.22
C SER A 55 -12.15 4.09 -2.29
N LEU A 56 -12.01 5.39 -2.00
CA LEU A 56 -12.25 6.44 -2.99
C LEU A 56 -11.19 6.40 -4.10
N LEU A 57 -9.92 6.21 -3.73
CA LEU A 57 -8.82 6.03 -4.69
C LEU A 57 -9.10 4.86 -5.64
N GLU A 58 -9.49 3.70 -5.11
CA GLU A 58 -9.83 2.51 -5.91
C GLU A 58 -10.98 2.75 -6.90
N LYS A 59 -11.93 3.60 -6.53
CA LYS A 59 -13.06 3.99 -7.40
C LYS A 59 -12.73 5.10 -8.39
N GLY A 60 -11.53 5.69 -8.30
CA GLY A 60 -11.16 6.88 -9.06
C GLY A 60 -11.96 8.12 -8.67
N GLU A 61 -12.51 8.16 -7.46
CA GLU A 61 -13.25 9.30 -6.92
C GLU A 61 -12.30 10.30 -6.25
N PRO A 62 -12.53 11.62 -6.36
CA PRO A 62 -11.69 12.63 -5.75
C PRO A 62 -11.74 12.55 -4.22
N ILE A 63 -10.58 12.66 -3.57
CA ILE A 63 -10.48 12.68 -2.11
C ILE A 63 -10.50 14.13 -1.61
N ASP A 64 -11.69 14.64 -1.36
CA ASP A 64 -11.92 15.96 -0.73
C ASP A 64 -12.87 15.84 0.47
N ALA A 65 -12.99 16.91 1.27
CA ALA A 65 -13.80 16.90 2.48
C ALA A 65 -15.27 16.57 2.23
N THR A 66 -15.84 17.01 1.11
CA THR A 66 -17.25 16.77 0.76
C THR A 66 -17.46 15.31 0.37
N THR A 67 -16.58 14.79 -0.49
CA THR A 67 -16.63 13.40 -0.96
C THR A 67 -16.38 12.44 0.20
N MET A 68 -15.44 12.75 1.09
CA MET A 68 -15.20 11.98 2.32
C MET A 68 -16.41 11.96 3.25
N VAL A 69 -17.05 13.11 3.52
CA VAL A 69 -18.25 13.15 4.36
C VAL A 69 -19.38 12.33 3.75
N SER A 70 -19.59 12.44 2.43
CA SER A 70 -20.60 11.66 1.71
C SER A 70 -20.32 10.15 1.82
N ALA A 71 -19.09 9.73 1.53
CA ALA A 71 -18.67 8.33 1.60
C ALA A 71 -18.84 7.74 3.01
N LEU A 72 -18.37 8.46 4.03
CA LEU A 72 -18.49 8.05 5.44
C LEU A 72 -19.96 7.99 5.90
N THR A 73 -20.80 8.90 5.41
CA THR A 73 -22.24 8.90 5.72
C THR A 73 -22.94 7.72 5.08
N ASN A 74 -22.65 7.43 3.81
CA ASN A 74 -23.22 6.30 3.09
C ASN A 74 -22.79 4.95 3.69
N GLN A 75 -21.59 4.89 4.26
CA GLN A 75 -21.07 3.72 4.99
C GLN A 75 -21.66 3.58 6.40
N GLY A 76 -22.32 4.61 6.94
CA GLY A 76 -22.81 4.62 8.32
C GLY A 76 -21.72 4.88 9.38
N ASP A 77 -20.52 5.27 8.97
CA ASP A 77 -19.35 5.43 9.84
C ASP A 77 -19.09 6.87 10.29
N ILE A 78 -19.81 7.86 9.73
CA ILE A 78 -19.63 9.28 10.05
C ILE A 78 -19.77 9.56 11.56
N SER A 79 -20.68 8.89 12.26
CA SER A 79 -20.84 9.00 13.72
C SER A 79 -19.66 8.37 14.48
N ASN A 80 -19.09 7.29 13.95
CA ASN A 80 -18.00 6.53 14.59
C ASN A 80 -16.68 7.32 14.61
N ILE A 81 -16.50 8.25 13.68
CA ILE A 81 -15.30 9.09 13.61
C ILE A 81 -15.41 10.40 14.40
N GLY A 82 -16.58 10.73 14.97
CA GLY A 82 -16.84 12.01 15.64
C GLY A 82 -17.61 13.03 14.81
N GLY A 83 -18.21 12.60 13.68
CA GLY A 83 -19.02 13.44 12.82
C GLY A 83 -18.23 14.27 11.81
N ILE A 84 -18.96 15.16 11.12
CA ILE A 84 -18.42 16.04 10.07
C ILE A 84 -17.28 16.91 10.62
N ASN A 85 -17.38 17.36 11.88
CA ASN A 85 -16.38 18.19 12.52
C ASN A 85 -14.99 17.53 12.52
N TYR A 86 -14.92 16.21 12.66
CA TYR A 86 -13.64 15.52 12.66
C TYR A 86 -12.93 15.60 11.31
N VAL A 87 -13.68 15.52 10.19
CA VAL A 87 -13.12 15.70 8.85
C VAL A 87 -12.57 17.13 8.70
N VAL A 88 -13.29 18.13 9.20
CA VAL A 88 -12.85 19.53 9.19
C VAL A 88 -11.59 19.73 10.05
N GLU A 89 -11.50 19.08 11.21
CA GLU A 89 -10.28 19.10 12.04
C GLU A 89 -9.09 18.49 11.30
N LEU A 90 -9.28 17.37 10.58
CA LEU A 90 -8.22 16.75 9.78
C LEU A 90 -7.74 17.66 8.65
N VAL A 91 -8.64 18.35 7.96
CA VAL A 91 -8.26 19.33 6.93
C VAL A 91 -7.41 20.46 7.51
N ASN A 92 -7.69 20.86 8.76
CA ASN A 92 -6.98 21.94 9.44
C ASN A 92 -5.76 21.46 10.26
N SER A 93 -5.51 20.15 10.35
CA SER A 93 -4.46 19.59 11.20
C SER A 93 -3.05 19.84 10.65
N THR A 94 -2.94 20.09 9.35
CA THR A 94 -1.65 20.24 8.68
C THR A 94 -1.70 21.37 7.64
N PRO A 95 -0.74 22.31 7.68
CA PRO A 95 -0.69 23.42 6.72
C PRO A 95 0.05 23.05 5.42
N THR A 96 0.71 21.90 5.35
CA THR A 96 1.54 21.49 4.20
C THR A 96 1.63 19.98 4.01
N SER A 97 1.48 19.51 2.77
CA SER A 97 1.67 18.10 2.41
C SER A 97 3.15 17.69 2.25
N LYS A 98 4.11 18.63 2.27
CA LYS A 98 5.52 18.35 1.93
C LYS A 98 6.20 17.28 2.79
N ASN A 99 5.80 17.15 4.04
CA ASN A 99 6.44 16.24 5.00
C ASN A 99 5.62 14.96 5.25
N VAL A 100 4.64 14.66 4.39
CA VAL A 100 3.69 13.55 4.59
C VAL A 100 4.39 12.20 4.75
N GLU A 101 5.45 11.93 3.99
CA GLU A 101 6.25 10.70 4.10
C GLU A 101 6.94 10.56 5.46
N HIS A 102 7.41 11.68 6.03
CA HIS A 102 8.05 11.67 7.34
C HIS A 102 7.03 11.32 8.42
N TYR A 103 5.84 11.93 8.39
CA TYR A 103 4.77 11.59 9.33
C TYR A 103 4.28 10.16 9.16
N ALA A 104 4.21 9.66 7.92
CA ALA A 104 3.88 8.27 7.65
C ALA A 104 4.87 7.30 8.30
N LYS A 105 6.17 7.59 8.21
CA LYS A 105 7.21 6.80 8.88
C LYS A 105 7.04 6.81 10.41
N LEU A 106 6.68 7.94 11.01
CA LEU A 106 6.41 8.01 12.45
C LEU A 106 5.22 7.12 12.84
N VAL A 107 4.11 7.20 12.10
CA VAL A 107 2.93 6.34 12.32
C VAL A 107 3.32 4.87 12.19
N LYS A 108 4.07 4.51 11.16
CA LYS A 108 4.54 3.14 10.91
C LYS A 108 5.43 2.62 12.04
N GLU A 109 6.38 3.44 12.50
CA GLU A 109 7.24 3.09 13.63
C GLU A 109 6.41 2.77 14.87
N LYS A 110 5.43 3.62 15.22
CA LYS A 110 4.55 3.37 16.37
C LYS A 110 3.68 2.13 16.17
N ALA A 111 3.18 1.88 14.96
CA ALA A 111 2.45 0.66 14.64
C ALA A 111 3.29 -0.60 14.87
N ASN A 112 4.55 -0.61 14.45
CA ASN A 112 5.44 -1.75 14.66
C ASN A 112 5.75 -1.98 16.13
N LEU A 113 5.96 -0.92 16.91
CA LEU A 113 6.10 -1.04 18.36
C LEU A 113 4.85 -1.68 18.99
N ARG A 114 3.64 -1.31 18.53
CA ARG A 114 2.39 -1.94 19.00
C ARG A 114 2.31 -3.42 18.63
N LYS A 115 2.73 -3.81 17.41
CA LYS A 115 2.77 -5.21 16.98
C LYS A 115 3.73 -6.04 17.86
N VAL A 116 4.94 -5.51 18.12
CA VAL A 116 5.92 -6.17 19.01
C VAL A 116 5.36 -6.35 20.42
N ILE A 117 4.72 -5.31 20.97
CA ILE A 117 4.11 -5.40 22.31
C ILE A 117 3.01 -6.46 22.35
N ALA A 118 2.16 -6.51 21.31
CA ALA A 118 1.08 -7.50 21.23
C ALA A 118 1.63 -8.94 21.19
N GLU A 119 2.62 -9.20 20.33
CA GLU A 119 3.25 -10.53 20.21
C GLU A 119 3.91 -10.98 21.51
N LEU A 120 4.69 -10.10 22.15
CA LEU A 120 5.35 -10.42 23.41
C LEU A 120 4.34 -10.66 24.54
N SER A 121 3.21 -9.95 24.53
CA SER A 121 2.14 -10.14 25.51
C SER A 121 1.43 -11.49 25.30
N GLU A 122 1.21 -11.89 24.04
CA GLU A 122 0.65 -13.20 23.69
C GLU A 122 1.60 -14.33 24.09
N SER A 123 2.89 -14.22 23.74
CA SER A 123 3.93 -15.19 24.12
C SER A 123 4.04 -15.34 25.64
N LEU A 124 3.98 -14.23 26.39
CA LEU A 124 3.95 -14.25 27.84
C LEU A 124 2.70 -14.96 28.38
N SER A 125 1.52 -14.69 27.81
CA SER A 125 0.27 -15.36 28.20
C SER A 125 0.35 -16.86 27.96
N SER A 126 0.89 -17.29 26.81
CA SER A 126 1.08 -18.70 26.50
C SER A 126 2.04 -19.40 27.47
N ALA A 127 3.13 -18.73 27.87
CA ALA A 127 4.07 -19.25 28.85
C ALA A 127 3.45 -19.45 30.24
N TYR A 128 2.52 -18.56 30.64
CA TYR A 128 1.78 -18.70 31.89
C TYR A 128 0.72 -19.80 31.86
N GLN A 129 0.05 -20.01 30.72
CA GLN A 129 -0.98 -21.06 30.57
C GLN A 129 -0.36 -22.46 30.58
N GLY A 130 0.79 -22.64 29.93
CA GLY A 130 1.51 -23.92 29.91
C GLY A 130 0.88 -25.01 29.03
N ASP A 131 -0.07 -24.65 28.18
CA ASP A 131 -0.80 -25.59 27.29
C ASP A 131 -0.02 -25.96 26.01
N ILE A 132 1.06 -25.23 25.70
CA ILE A 132 1.94 -25.46 24.55
C ILE A 132 3.39 -25.65 24.99
N SER A 133 4.16 -26.37 24.18
CA SER A 133 5.55 -26.68 24.52
C SER A 133 6.44 -25.44 24.44
N ILE A 134 7.51 -25.41 25.24
CA ILE A 134 8.48 -24.31 25.23
C ILE A 134 9.09 -24.07 23.84
N ASN A 135 9.31 -25.13 23.06
CA ASN A 135 9.87 -25.04 21.71
C ASN A 135 8.90 -24.33 20.76
N GLU A 136 7.59 -24.63 20.84
CA GLU A 136 6.57 -23.96 20.03
C GLU A 136 6.44 -22.48 20.37
N ILE A 137 6.52 -22.12 21.66
CA ILE A 137 6.49 -20.71 22.10
C ILE A 137 7.67 -19.94 21.51
N ILE A 138 8.88 -20.52 21.58
CA ILE A 138 10.10 -19.90 21.03
C ILE A 138 9.97 -19.74 19.52
N GLU A 139 9.61 -20.79 18.80
CA GLU A 139 9.48 -20.79 17.34
C GLU A 139 8.44 -19.76 16.86
N LYS A 140 7.27 -19.73 17.52
CA LYS A 140 6.23 -18.74 17.21
C LYS A 140 6.72 -17.31 17.43
N THR A 141 7.36 -17.06 18.58
CA THR A 141 7.84 -15.71 18.93
C THR A 141 8.93 -15.25 17.95
N GLU A 142 9.87 -16.13 17.60
CA GLU A 142 10.93 -15.82 16.63
C GLU A 142 10.35 -15.49 15.25
N LYS A 143 9.43 -16.33 14.76
CA LYS A 143 8.74 -16.11 13.50
C LYS A 143 8.01 -14.77 13.46
N SER A 144 7.22 -14.47 14.47
CA SER A 144 6.44 -13.23 14.53
C SER A 144 7.32 -11.98 14.59
N ILE A 145 8.43 -12.01 15.34
CA ILE A 145 9.39 -10.88 15.39
C ILE A 145 10.08 -10.69 14.03
N LEU A 146 10.47 -11.78 13.37
CA LEU A 146 11.04 -11.74 12.02
C LEU A 146 10.05 -11.17 11.00
N ASP A 147 8.77 -11.56 11.08
CA ASP A 147 7.72 -11.05 10.20
C ASP A 147 7.54 -9.53 10.37
N ILE A 148 7.55 -9.02 11.60
CA ILE A 148 7.51 -7.57 11.88
C ILE A 148 8.76 -6.85 11.32
N SER A 149 9.94 -7.48 11.43
CA SER A 149 11.18 -6.93 10.88
C SER A 149 11.15 -6.88 9.34
N ASN A 150 10.62 -7.91 8.69
CA ASN A 150 10.53 -7.98 7.23
C ASN A 150 9.53 -6.96 6.67
N GLN A 151 8.47 -6.63 7.41
CA GLN A 151 7.53 -5.56 7.04
C GLN A 151 8.15 -4.14 7.04
N ASN A 152 9.31 -3.93 7.67
CA ASN A 152 10.01 -2.64 7.67
C ASN A 152 10.85 -2.38 6.43
N VAL A 153 11.10 -3.40 5.60
CA VAL A 153 11.84 -3.24 4.36
C VAL A 153 10.87 -2.86 3.26
N GLY A 154 10.46 -1.58 3.26
CA GLY A 154 9.88 -0.97 2.06
C GLY A 154 10.83 -1.19 0.88
N ASN A 155 10.33 -1.85 -0.18
CA ASN A 155 11.01 -2.11 -1.46
C ASN A 155 12.28 -2.98 -1.45
N GLY A 156 12.24 -4.20 -0.92
CA GLY A 156 13.38 -5.13 -1.03
C GLY A 156 13.11 -6.50 -1.65
N PHE A 157 12.15 -7.24 -1.12
CA PHE A 157 12.00 -8.65 -1.49
C PHE A 157 10.53 -9.05 -1.46
N ARG A 158 9.99 -9.37 -2.64
CA ARG A 158 8.76 -10.15 -2.77
C ARG A 158 9.13 -11.63 -2.68
N ASN A 159 8.28 -12.44 -2.07
CA ASN A 159 8.49 -13.88 -2.05
C ASN A 159 8.46 -14.40 -3.50
N VAL A 160 9.44 -15.22 -3.88
CA VAL A 160 9.51 -15.80 -5.24
C VAL A 160 8.24 -16.62 -5.53
N ALA A 161 7.64 -17.24 -4.52
CA ALA A 161 6.38 -17.99 -4.67
C ALA A 161 5.23 -17.09 -5.19
N ASP A 162 5.07 -15.89 -4.61
CA ASP A 162 4.00 -14.95 -5.01
C ASP A 162 4.18 -14.42 -6.44
N ILE A 163 5.44 -14.32 -6.89
CA ILE A 163 5.82 -13.94 -8.26
C ILE A 163 5.51 -15.07 -9.25
N ILE A 164 5.80 -16.32 -8.87
CA ILE A 164 5.60 -17.49 -9.75
C ILE A 164 4.12 -17.67 -10.08
N ASP A 165 3.22 -17.60 -9.10
CA ASP A 165 1.79 -17.80 -9.35
C ASP A 165 1.23 -16.73 -10.29
N THR A 166 1.67 -15.48 -10.14
CA THR A 166 1.26 -14.37 -11.00
C THR A 166 1.79 -14.53 -12.43
N HIS A 167 3.03 -14.99 -12.61
CA HIS A 167 3.59 -15.22 -13.95
C HIS A 167 3.09 -16.48 -14.62
N MET A 168 2.73 -17.52 -13.87
CA MET A 168 2.22 -18.77 -14.42
C MET A 168 0.86 -18.57 -15.09
N GLN A 169 -0.01 -17.73 -14.50
CA GLN A 169 -1.28 -17.30 -15.14
C GLN A 169 -1.06 -16.51 -16.44
N ILE A 170 0.00 -15.69 -16.51
CA ILE A 170 0.35 -14.96 -17.75
C ILE A 170 0.83 -15.93 -18.84
N VAL A 171 1.60 -16.95 -18.46
CA VAL A 171 2.08 -17.99 -19.39
C VAL A 171 0.92 -18.85 -19.90
N GLU A 172 -0.01 -19.26 -19.04
CA GLU A 172 -1.21 -20.02 -19.44
C GLU A 172 -2.07 -19.21 -20.42
N LYS A 173 -2.36 -17.95 -20.11
CA LYS A 173 -3.14 -17.06 -20.99
C LYS A 173 -2.47 -16.82 -22.35
N ARG A 174 -1.14 -16.79 -22.40
CA ARG A 174 -0.36 -16.69 -23.65
C ARG A 174 -0.33 -18.01 -24.43
N SER A 175 -0.40 -19.16 -23.75
CA SER A 175 -0.47 -20.47 -24.38
C SER A 175 -1.85 -20.77 -24.98
N GLU A 176 -2.92 -20.16 -24.47
CA GLU A 176 -4.28 -20.32 -25.00
C GLU A 176 -4.56 -19.45 -26.23
N THR A 177 -3.69 -18.47 -26.51
CA THR A 177 -3.82 -17.59 -27.67
C THR A 177 -3.04 -18.19 -28.85
N ASP A 178 -3.74 -18.78 -29.82
CA ASP A 178 -3.18 -19.40 -31.06
C ASP A 178 -2.50 -18.39 -32.04
N GLY A 179 -2.14 -17.20 -31.56
CA GLY A 179 -1.51 -16.12 -32.32
C GLY A 179 0.00 -16.04 -32.08
N VAL A 180 0.77 -15.81 -33.15
CA VAL A 180 2.24 -15.58 -33.10
C VAL A 180 2.60 -14.26 -32.38
N VAL A 181 1.63 -13.36 -32.18
CA VAL A 181 1.82 -12.02 -31.64
C VAL A 181 1.16 -11.94 -30.26
N THR A 182 1.97 -11.77 -29.22
CA THR A 182 1.54 -11.72 -27.81
C THR A 182 1.53 -10.30 -27.24
N GLY A 183 2.12 -9.32 -27.94
CA GLY A 183 2.02 -7.89 -27.67
C GLY A 183 1.18 -7.14 -28.71
N LEU A 184 1.30 -5.81 -28.78
CA LEU A 184 0.69 -4.97 -29.81
C LEU A 184 1.34 -5.25 -31.17
N SER A 185 0.55 -5.62 -32.19
CA SER A 185 1.08 -5.86 -33.53
C SER A 185 1.63 -4.58 -34.16
N THR A 186 2.80 -4.68 -34.79
CA THR A 186 3.40 -3.58 -35.56
C THR A 186 2.83 -3.45 -36.98
N GLY A 187 1.99 -4.40 -37.41
CA GLY A 187 1.50 -4.50 -38.79
C GLY A 187 2.53 -5.07 -39.78
N PHE A 188 3.80 -5.18 -39.40
CA PHE A 188 4.85 -5.79 -40.20
C PHE A 188 5.07 -7.25 -39.78
N VAL A 189 4.54 -8.19 -40.55
CA VAL A 189 4.59 -9.64 -40.25
C VAL A 189 6.00 -10.14 -39.92
N GLY A 190 7.02 -9.65 -40.65
CA GLY A 190 8.41 -10.03 -40.40
C GLY A 190 8.96 -9.52 -39.06
N LEU A 191 8.57 -8.31 -38.65
CA LEU A 191 8.98 -7.73 -37.38
C LEU A 191 8.24 -8.40 -36.22
N ASP A 192 6.93 -8.59 -36.38
CA ASP A 192 6.06 -9.25 -35.41
C ASP A 192 6.46 -10.70 -35.15
N LYS A 193 7.00 -11.41 -36.16
CA LYS A 193 7.54 -12.76 -35.96
C LYS A 193 8.80 -12.78 -35.08
N ILE A 194 9.58 -11.70 -35.09
CA ILE A 194 10.83 -11.59 -34.31
C ILE A 194 10.53 -11.05 -32.91
N THR A 195 9.68 -10.04 -32.80
CA THR A 195 9.40 -9.33 -31.54
C THR A 195 8.21 -9.92 -30.78
N THR A 196 7.38 -10.73 -31.45
CA THR A 196 6.06 -11.17 -30.96
C THR A 196 5.12 -10.01 -30.62
N GLY A 197 5.31 -8.87 -31.30
CA GLY A 197 4.61 -7.61 -31.03
C GLY A 197 5.36 -6.71 -30.05
N LEU A 198 4.79 -5.54 -29.79
CA LEU A 198 5.29 -4.56 -28.83
C LEU A 198 4.63 -4.80 -27.47
N HIS A 199 5.43 -5.14 -26.47
CA HIS A 199 4.93 -5.45 -25.14
C HIS A 199 4.86 -4.20 -24.26
N GLU A 200 3.87 -4.17 -23.38
CA GLU A 200 3.78 -3.18 -22.30
C GLU A 200 5.05 -3.26 -21.41
N ASP A 201 5.39 -2.15 -20.74
CA ASP A 201 6.60 -1.96 -19.93
C ASP A 201 7.97 -1.96 -20.66
N ASN A 202 8.00 -2.20 -21.98
CA ASN A 202 9.23 -2.08 -22.77
C ASN A 202 9.44 -0.65 -23.32
N LEU A 203 10.63 -0.09 -23.09
CA LEU A 203 11.10 1.09 -23.83
C LEU A 203 11.66 0.67 -25.19
N ILE A 204 10.93 0.98 -26.27
CA ILE A 204 11.34 0.65 -27.64
C ILE A 204 12.02 1.84 -28.29
N ILE A 205 13.29 1.69 -28.66
CA ILE A 205 14.10 2.75 -29.27
C ILE A 205 14.25 2.49 -30.78
N LEU A 206 13.75 3.40 -31.61
CA LEU A 206 13.95 3.38 -33.06
C LEU A 206 15.12 4.30 -33.47
N ALA A 207 16.26 3.71 -33.83
CA ALA A 207 17.46 4.44 -34.25
C ALA A 207 17.80 4.19 -35.72
N ALA A 208 18.04 5.27 -36.48
CA ALA A 208 18.55 5.21 -37.85
C ALA A 208 19.36 6.47 -38.19
N ARG A 209 20.22 6.38 -39.22
CA ARG A 209 20.96 7.56 -39.72
C ARG A 209 20.01 8.62 -40.28
N PRO A 210 20.42 9.91 -40.34
CA PRO A 210 19.63 10.95 -41.00
C PRO A 210 19.24 10.55 -42.43
N ALA A 211 18.02 10.91 -42.84
CA ALA A 211 17.41 10.58 -44.14
C ALA A 211 17.12 9.07 -44.43
N MET A 212 17.24 8.17 -43.44
CA MET A 212 16.94 6.73 -43.62
C MET A 212 15.47 6.34 -43.33
N GLY A 213 14.55 7.31 -43.25
CA GLY A 213 13.12 7.00 -43.13
C GLY A 213 12.61 6.64 -41.73
N LYS A 214 13.36 6.89 -40.64
CA LYS A 214 12.91 6.61 -39.25
C LYS A 214 11.50 7.15 -38.93
N THR A 215 11.18 8.34 -39.44
CA THR A 215 9.90 9.01 -39.17
C THR A 215 8.78 8.40 -40.00
N ALA A 216 9.07 7.95 -41.22
CA ALA A 216 8.10 7.26 -42.06
C ALA A 216 7.75 5.86 -41.52
N LEU A 217 8.70 5.19 -40.86
CA LEU A 217 8.44 3.92 -40.18
C LEU A 217 7.63 4.09 -38.89
N ALA A 218 7.88 5.15 -38.12
CA ALA A 218 7.18 5.42 -36.87
C ALA A 218 5.72 5.90 -37.05
N LEU A 219 5.35 6.39 -38.23
CA LEU A 219 4.03 6.95 -38.55
C LEU A 219 3.21 6.07 -39.51
N ASN A 220 3.74 4.93 -39.96
CA ASN A 220 2.99 3.94 -40.75
C ASN A 220 1.96 3.25 -39.87
#